data_AF-A0A973BEH5-F1
#
_entry.id   AF-A0A973BEH5-F1
#
_cell.length_a   1.000
_cell.length_b   1.000
_cell.length_c   1.000
_cell.angle_alpha   90.00
_cell.angle_beta   90.00
_cell.angle_gamma   90.00
#
_symmetry.space_group_name_H-M   'P 1'
#
loop_
_entity.id
_entity.type
_entity.pdbx_description
1 polymer ?
#
loop_
_entity_poly.entity_id
_entity_poly.type
_entity_poly.pdbx_seq_one_letter_code
_entity_poly.pdbx_strand_id
1 'polypeptide(L)'
;MSHSPDPSIVQTEAVTGKALGIKGIAWAIFEWARNPYYNIIVIYVFTPYFADQVVGGGAAGQTVVANTIATAGLIMAVLAPILGVIVD
;
A
#
# COMPACT_ATOMS: atom_id res chain seq x y z
N MET A 1 30.07 35.80 23.06
CA MET A 1 30.48 34.54 22.42
C MET A 1 29.31 34.06 21.57
N SER A 2 29.29 34.47 20.29
CA SER A 2 28.26 34.10 19.33
C SER A 2 28.66 32.75 18.72
N HIS A 3 27.97 31.68 19.10
CA HIS A 3 28.13 30.39 18.47
C HIS A 3 27.26 30.39 17.22
N SER A 4 27.82 30.84 16.10
CA SER A 4 27.19 30.64 14.80
C SER A 4 27.29 29.15 14.47
N PRO A 5 26.17 28.45 14.15
CA PRO A 5 26.23 27.06 13.71
C PRO A 5 27.15 26.95 12.49
N ASP A 6 28.09 26.01 12.51
CA ASP A 6 28.97 25.74 11.39
C ASP A 6 28.12 25.25 10.19
N PRO A 7 28.18 25.88 9.01
CA PRO A 7 27.43 25.40 7.84
C PRO A 7 27.88 24.01 7.33
N SER A 8 29.00 23.46 7.84
CA SER A 8 29.52 22.14 7.44
C SER A 8 28.75 20.94 8.01
N ILE A 9 27.88 21.14 9.01
CA ILE A 9 27.12 20.05 9.67
C ILE A 9 25.81 19.67 8.97
N VAL A 10 25.42 20.35 7.89
CA VAL A 10 24.35 19.86 7.02
C VAL A 10 24.97 18.91 5.98
N GLN A 11 25.41 17.74 6.44
CA GLN A 11 25.67 16.64 5.52
C GLN A 11 24.31 16.19 4.98
N THR A 12 23.94 16.72 3.81
CA THR A 12 22.90 16.12 2.98
C THR A 12 23.40 14.74 2.59
N GLU A 13 23.03 13.72 3.35
CA GLU A 13 23.22 12.33 2.93
C GLU A 13 22.54 12.17 1.57
N ALA A 14 23.34 12.16 0.51
CA ALA A 14 22.85 11.83 -0.80
C ALA A 14 22.29 10.41 -0.70
N VAL A 15 20.97 10.26 -0.88
CA VAL A 15 20.31 8.95 -1.00
C VAL A 15 20.92 8.23 -2.21
N THR A 16 22.04 7.55 -1.98
CA THR A 16 22.89 7.03 -3.04
C THR A 16 22.40 5.65 -3.45
N GLY A 17 21.24 5.64 -4.10
CA GLY A 17 20.77 4.52 -4.90
C GLY A 17 20.48 5.02 -6.29
N LYS A 18 21.26 4.64 -7.30
CA LYS A 18 20.91 4.96 -8.69
C LYS A 18 19.52 4.36 -8.96
N ALA A 19 18.61 5.12 -9.58
CA ALA A 19 17.25 4.65 -9.90
C ALA A 19 17.24 3.34 -10.71
N LEU A 20 18.29 3.10 -11.51
CA LEU A 20 18.51 1.88 -12.29
C LEU A 20 19.51 0.90 -11.64
N GLY A 21 19.83 1.06 -10.36
CA GLY A 21 20.58 0.06 -9.60
C GLY A 21 19.73 -1.19 -9.36
N ILE A 22 20.36 -2.29 -8.93
CA ILE A 22 19.68 -3.58 -8.69
C ILE A 22 18.47 -3.42 -7.77
N LYS A 23 18.57 -2.60 -6.72
CA LYS A 23 17.45 -2.31 -5.81
C LYS A 23 16.28 -1.63 -6.52
N GLY A 24 16.55 -0.64 -7.37
CA GLY A 24 15.54 0.09 -8.14
C GLY A 24 14.87 -0.78 -9.20
N ILE A 25 15.65 -1.60 -9.91
CA ILE A 25 15.12 -2.57 -10.90
C ILE A 25 14.30 -3.66 -10.21
N ALA A 26 14.78 -4.21 -9.09
CA ALA A 26 14.05 -5.21 -8.32
C ALA A 26 12.69 -4.66 -7.83
N TRP A 27 12.67 -3.42 -7.34
CA TRP A 27 11.44 -2.73 -6.98
C TRP A 27 10.53 -2.52 -8.20
N ALA A 28 11.06 -2.03 -9.32
CA ALA A 28 10.27 -1.77 -10.53
C ALA A 28 9.60 -3.04 -11.08
N ILE A 29 10.32 -4.17 -11.10
CA ILE A 29 9.77 -5.47 -11.54
C ILE A 29 8.72 -5.97 -10.55
N PHE A 30 8.97 -5.84 -9.24
CA PHE A 30 8.01 -6.20 -8.21
C PHE A 30 6.71 -5.40 -8.36
N GLU A 31 6.79 -4.08 -8.49
CA GLU A 31 5.63 -3.21 -8.71
C GLU A 31 4.90 -3.53 -10.02
N TRP A 32 5.66 -3.75 -11.09
CA TRP A 32 5.11 -4.11 -12.39
C TRP A 32 4.33 -5.43 -12.35
N ALA A 33 4.77 -6.43 -11.57
CA ALA A 33 4.04 -7.69 -11.42
C ALA A 33 2.88 -7.57 -10.40
N ARG A 34 3.10 -6.84 -9.30
CA ARG A 34 2.13 -6.69 -8.21
C ARG A 34 0.85 -5.99 -8.68
N ASN A 35 0.97 -4.89 -9.42
CA ASN A 35 -0.19 -4.06 -9.77
C ASN A 35 -1.17 -4.81 -10.70
N PRO A 36 -0.75 -5.48 -11.79
CA PRO A 36 -1.63 -6.31 -12.60
C PRO A 36 -2.21 -7.49 -11.83
N TYR A 37 -1.42 -8.18 -11.01
CA TYR A 37 -1.93 -9.28 -10.18
C TYR A 37 -3.07 -8.80 -9.28
N TYR A 38 -2.87 -7.69 -8.56
CA TYR A 38 -3.90 -7.17 -7.66
C TYR A 38 -5.17 -6.77 -8.42
N ASN A 39 -5.03 -6.01 -9.51
CA ASN A 39 -6.20 -5.58 -10.28
C ASN A 39 -6.93 -6.77 -10.93
N ILE A 40 -6.22 -7.65 -11.64
CA ILE A 40 -6.86 -8.74 -12.39
C ILE A 40 -7.35 -9.82 -11.43
N ILE A 41 -6.47 -10.36 -10.59
CA ILE A 41 -6.81 -11.53 -9.77
C ILE A 41 -7.66 -11.15 -8.56
N VAL A 42 -7.30 -10.10 -7.83
CA VAL A 42 -8.00 -9.78 -6.58
C VAL A 42 -9.30 -9.04 -6.87
N ILE A 43 -9.25 -7.97 -7.66
CA ILE A 43 -10.42 -7.12 -7.91
C ILE A 43 -11.34 -7.77 -8.95
N TYR A 44 -10.84 -8.12 -10.13
CA TYR A 44 -11.71 -8.54 -11.24
C TYR A 44 -12.06 -10.03 -11.27
N VAL A 45 -11.30 -10.91 -10.59
CA VAL A 45 -11.58 -12.35 -10.57
C VAL A 45 -12.12 -12.78 -9.20
N PHE A 46 -11.35 -12.56 -8.14
CA PHE A 46 -11.69 -13.09 -6.82
C PHE A 46 -12.92 -12.42 -6.22
N THR A 47 -13.01 -11.09 -6.29
CA THR A 47 -14.15 -10.35 -5.72
C THR A 47 -15.50 -10.79 -6.30
N PRO A 48 -15.72 -10.84 -7.63
CA PRO A 48 -16.97 -11.34 -8.18
C PRO A 48 -17.18 -12.83 -7.95
N TYR A 49 -16.12 -13.66 -8.00
CA TYR A 49 -16.23 -15.09 -7.64
C TYR A 49 -16.75 -15.26 -6.21
N PHE A 50 -16.24 -14.49 -5.26
CA PHE A 50 -16.68 -14.56 -3.87
C PHE A 50 -18.14 -14.13 -3.73
N ALA A 51 -18.51 -13.00 -4.35
CA ALA A 51 -19.89 -12.52 -4.34
C ALA A 51 -20.86 -13.57 -4.92
N ASP A 52 -20.49 -14.22 -6.03
CA ASP A 52 -21.36 -15.10 -6.78
C ASP A 52 -21.40 -16.53 -6.21
N GLN A 53 -20.22 -17.14 -6.05
CA GLN A 53 -20.08 -18.56 -5.74
C GLN A 53 -20.02 -18.86 -4.24
N VAL A 54 -19.53 -17.91 -3.42
CA VAL A 54 -19.40 -18.11 -1.97
C VAL A 54 -20.61 -17.56 -1.22
N VAL A 55 -21.09 -16.37 -1.60
CA VAL A 55 -22.23 -15.72 -0.92
C VAL A 55 -23.57 -16.10 -1.56
N GLY A 56 -23.58 -16.55 -2.82
CA GLY A 56 -24.80 -16.96 -3.54
C GLY A 56 -25.34 -15.93 -4.54
N GLY A 57 -24.54 -14.90 -4.86
CA GLY A 57 -24.77 -14.01 -5.99
C GLY A 57 -25.85 -12.94 -5.82
N GLY A 58 -26.18 -12.33 -6.96
CA GLY A 58 -27.16 -11.25 -7.05
C GLY A 58 -26.79 -10.01 -6.21
N ALA A 59 -27.81 -9.21 -5.89
CA ALA A 59 -27.64 -8.00 -5.09
C ALA A 59 -27.09 -8.30 -3.69
N ALA A 60 -27.52 -9.39 -3.06
CA ALA A 60 -27.08 -9.76 -1.72
C ALA A 60 -25.58 -10.08 -1.68
N GLY A 61 -25.05 -10.82 -2.65
CA GLY A 61 -23.61 -11.10 -2.79
C GLY A 61 -22.79 -9.82 -2.90
N GLN A 62 -23.25 -8.87 -3.72
CA GLN A 62 -22.60 -7.57 -3.88
C GLN A 62 -22.66 -6.73 -2.59
N THR A 63 -23.79 -6.75 -1.87
CA THR A 63 -23.93 -6.06 -0.58
C THR A 63 -22.96 -6.60 0.45
N VAL A 64 -22.78 -7.92 0.56
CA VAL A 64 -21.83 -8.51 1.51
C VAL A 64 -20.40 -8.06 1.19
N VAL A 65 -19.97 -8.16 -0.06
CA VAL A 65 -18.63 -7.69 -0.49
C VAL A 65 -18.42 -6.20 -0.18
N ALA A 66 -19.38 -5.35 -0.53
CA ALA A 66 -19.30 -3.92 -0.28
C ALA A 66 -19.20 -3.61 1.23
N ASN A 67 -20.00 -4.28 2.04
CA ASN A 67 -19.96 -4.12 3.50
C ASN A 67 -18.62 -4.61 4.07
N THR A 68 -18.08 -5.72 3.59
CA THR A 68 -16.76 -6.22 4.01
C THR A 68 -15.66 -5.21 3.73
N ILE A 69 -15.64 -4.63 2.52
CA ILE A 69 -14.65 -3.60 2.15
C ILE A 69 -14.83 -2.35 3.04
N ALA A 70 -16.06 -1.91 3.28
CA ALA A 70 -16.34 -0.76 4.12
C ALA A 70 -15.89 -0.99 5.57
N THR A 71 -16.17 -2.15 6.15
CA THR A 71 -15.72 -2.51 7.50
C THR A 71 -14.20 -2.60 7.59
N ALA A 72 -13.53 -3.20 6.59
CA ALA A 72 -12.06 -3.22 6.54
C ALA A 72 -11.48 -1.80 6.46
N GLY A 73 -12.08 -0.93 5.65
CA GLY A 73 -11.70 0.48 5.54
C GLY A 73 -11.85 1.24 6.87
N LEU A 74 -12.93 0.98 7.61
CA LEU A 74 -13.14 1.59 8.94
C LEU A 74 -12.08 1.12 9.94
N ILE A 75 -11.77 -0.18 9.97
CA ILE A 75 -10.70 -0.72 10.81
C ILE A 75 -9.37 -0.06 10.46
N MET A 76 -9.05 0.04 9.16
CA MET A 76 -7.83 0.69 8.69
C MET A 76 -7.77 2.18 9.07
N ALA A 77 -8.88 2.90 9.00
CA ALA A 77 -8.94 4.32 9.37
C ALA A 77 -8.54 4.56 10.84
N VAL A 78 -8.86 3.61 11.73
CA VAL A 78 -8.49 3.69 13.15
C VAL A 78 -7.05 3.20 13.37
N LEU A 79 -6.65 2.11 12.73
CA LEU A 79 -5.33 1.49 12.97
C LEU A 79 -4.17 2.20 12.28
N ALA A 80 -4.38 2.78 11.10
CA ALA A 80 -3.34 3.48 10.34
C ALA A 80 -2.59 4.56 11.12
N PRO A 81 -3.24 5.50 11.86
CA PRO A 81 -2.51 6.50 12.64
C PRO A 81 -1.71 5.90 13.80
N ILE A 82 -2.23 4.86 14.46
CA ILE A 82 -1.55 4.21 15.59
C ILE A 82 -0.28 3.51 15.09
N LEU A 83 -0.41 2.70 14.03
CA LEU A 83 0.73 2.00 13.44
C LEU A 83 1.73 2.98 12.83
N GLY A 84 1.26 4.09 12.25
CA GLY A 84 2.12 5.15 11.72
C GLY A 84 3.06 5.73 12.77
N VAL A 85 2.54 6.07 13.97
CA VAL A 85 3.35 6.61 15.08
C VAL A 85 4.37 5.61 15.63
N ILE A 86 4.15 4.30 15.49
CA ILE A 86 5.09 3.27 15.96
C ILE A 86 6.29 3.11 15.00
N VAL A 87 6.08 3.35 13.70
CA VAL A 87 7.08 3.12 12.64
C VAL A 87 7.88 4.38 12.31
N ASP A 88 7.38 5.56 12.69
CA ASP A 88 8.12 6.83 12.68
C ASP A 88 9.16 6.88 13.82
#